data_AF-A0A2J8A8Q1-F1
#
_entry.id   AF-A0A2J8A8Q1-F1
#
_cell.length_a   1.000
_cell.length_b   1.000
_cell.length_c   1.000
_cell.angle_alpha   90.00
_cell.angle_beta   90.00
_cell.angle_gamma   90.00
#
_symmetry.space_group_name_H-M   'P 1'
#
loop_
_entity.id
_entity.type
_entity.pdbx_description
1 polymer ?
#
loop_
_entity_poly.entity_id
_entity_poly.type
_entity_poly.pdbx_seq_one_letter_code
_entity_poly.pdbx_strand_id
1 'polypeptide(L)'
;MPNAVRQAVEESWDLVANNVGGWLQLKPNLPHALISACCAVPLTPPLGPRAAVSLLLRLARLAVASGNVWDAAAQLLGQPLLPPHEHEMRVLLGSEAHDSLEYAWRLLCWRLAADPPAWAAEAGAECWRLVAAALGRNVLQWASPGQLRLVGKWLRAPRLEMLQPDERLPPAPPPGLAAALAGGLLPSLERLLRRAGEEPDGQESMVVRGMLDAEQPGNLWAHLLAYGEPRQAAALVATLGKLLRRACLVQDGTKEAIWDRVFLFRVCLDILKLQLTAKTGPSHAAENQLGRLLGVTTCDWLPALSRQALQLIACQAASGINSGSKSLAARLNPLLLWPQLLAFRFQGAGGAGAAAGPVAETAAADDAGASIAGGDAGGRLLLLEDMRVVELLGGLLRLSKPWLTEADASPFRTMLAGCCYGVAAACPDAVLQAAGSYAWHPELVRALPGGVRERYFSVHAECADALAAMLEGGGAGGGGNGSEEPRCTRERLLAAVARRQHQGELGILAAALVPPAEACSLLRTCSYRGCTRLAGDSEAEAQLQACGRCGAAWYCCRECQLAHWRDGGHREVCARGALARSAG
;
A
#
# COMPACT_ATOMS: atom_id res chain seq x y z
N MET A 1 -41.89 14.78 23.54
CA MET A 1 -42.17 13.59 22.71
C MET A 1 -43.66 13.29 22.81
N PRO A 2 -44.36 12.97 21.70
CA PRO A 2 -45.78 12.60 21.76
C PRO A 2 -45.99 11.29 22.55
N ASN A 3 -47.09 11.18 23.32
CA ASN A 3 -47.40 10.02 24.16
C ASN A 3 -47.41 8.68 23.40
N ALA A 4 -47.79 8.70 22.10
CA ALA A 4 -47.76 7.52 21.25
C ALA A 4 -46.35 6.94 21.04
N VAL A 5 -45.31 7.78 21.01
CA VAL A 5 -43.91 7.32 20.89
C VAL A 5 -43.42 6.73 22.21
N ARG A 6 -43.88 7.26 23.35
CA ARG A 6 -43.54 6.73 24.67
C ARG A 6 -44.18 5.35 24.89
N GLN A 7 -45.45 5.19 24.53
CA GLN A 7 -46.18 3.93 24.64
C GLN A 7 -45.62 2.85 23.68
N ALA A 8 -45.28 3.22 22.44
CA ALA A 8 -44.61 2.31 21.51
C ALA A 8 -43.23 1.86 22.01
N VAL A 9 -42.48 2.73 22.68
CA VAL A 9 -41.19 2.37 23.29
C VAL A 9 -41.38 1.44 24.49
N GLU A 10 -42.40 1.64 25.32
CA GLU A 10 -42.69 0.77 26.48
C GLU A 10 -43.15 -0.64 26.04
N GLU A 11 -43.88 -0.76 24.94
CA GLU A 11 -44.32 -2.05 24.36
C GLU A 11 -43.25 -2.76 23.51
N SER A 12 -42.08 -2.14 23.31
CA SER A 12 -41.01 -2.62 22.41
C SER A 12 -39.87 -3.37 23.09
N TRP A 13 -39.99 -3.71 24.37
CA TRP A 13 -38.97 -4.45 25.12
C TRP A 13 -39.47 -5.84 25.49
N ASP A 14 -38.67 -6.86 25.18
CA ASP A 14 -38.86 -8.21 25.67
C ASP A 14 -37.76 -8.51 26.71
N LEU A 15 -38.15 -9.05 27.86
CA LEU A 15 -37.22 -9.50 28.89
C LEU A 15 -36.81 -10.94 28.56
N VAL A 16 -35.57 -11.13 28.13
CA VAL A 16 -35.03 -12.49 27.94
C VAL A 16 -34.36 -12.93 29.23
N ALA A 17 -35.01 -13.85 29.94
CA ALA A 17 -34.48 -14.43 31.16
C ALA A 17 -33.44 -15.52 30.83
N ASN A 18 -32.18 -15.28 31.22
CA ASN A 18 -31.13 -16.31 31.25
C ASN A 18 -30.66 -16.52 32.70
N ASN A 19 -29.95 -17.62 32.97
CA ASN A 19 -29.46 -18.04 34.29
C ASN A 19 -28.52 -17.03 35.02
N VAL A 20 -28.24 -15.87 34.42
CA VAL A 20 -27.29 -14.85 34.90
C VAL A 20 -27.95 -13.47 35.09
N GLY A 21 -29.28 -13.39 34.92
CA GLY A 21 -30.04 -12.13 34.94
C GLY A 21 -30.74 -11.85 33.61
N GLY A 22 -31.87 -11.17 33.67
CA GLY A 22 -32.67 -10.84 32.49
C GLY A 22 -32.01 -9.76 31.63
N TRP A 23 -31.86 -10.02 30.33
CA TRP A 23 -31.39 -9.04 29.36
C TRP A 23 -32.59 -8.35 28.72
N LEU A 24 -32.57 -7.02 28.64
CA LEU A 24 -33.58 -6.24 27.91
C LEU A 24 -33.25 -6.28 26.42
N GLN A 25 -34.14 -6.84 25.62
CA GLN A 25 -34.01 -6.91 24.17
C GLN A 25 -35.04 -5.98 23.51
N LEU A 26 -34.58 -5.16 22.57
CA LEU A 26 -35.46 -4.37 21.70
C LEU A 26 -36.10 -5.27 20.65
N LYS A 27 -37.41 -5.12 20.43
CA LYS A 27 -38.09 -5.78 19.32
C LYS A 27 -37.43 -5.39 17.99
N PRO A 28 -37.06 -6.35 17.13
CA PRO A 28 -36.29 -6.09 15.90
C PRO A 28 -37.00 -5.16 14.91
N ASN A 29 -38.32 -5.06 15.01
CA ASN A 29 -39.13 -4.17 14.18
C ASN A 29 -38.94 -2.67 14.52
N LEU A 30 -38.60 -2.33 15.77
CA LEU A 30 -38.48 -0.93 16.18
C LEU A 30 -37.25 -0.23 15.56
N PRO A 31 -36.03 -0.79 15.61
CA PRO A 31 -34.87 -0.23 14.91
C PRO A 31 -35.11 -0.07 13.41
N HIS A 32 -35.67 -1.11 12.76
CA HIS A 32 -36.00 -1.07 11.34
C HIS A 32 -37.03 0.03 11.01
N ALA A 33 -38.07 0.19 11.83
CA ALA A 33 -39.06 1.25 11.66
C ALA A 33 -38.45 2.64 11.83
N LEU A 34 -37.55 2.83 12.82
CA LEU A 34 -36.86 4.10 13.06
C LEU A 34 -35.88 4.44 11.93
N ILE A 35 -35.12 3.47 11.45
CA ILE A 35 -34.23 3.63 10.29
C ILE A 35 -35.08 4.00 9.06
N SER A 36 -36.14 3.25 8.77
CA SER A 36 -37.04 3.49 7.65
C SER A 36 -37.67 4.89 7.70
N ALA A 37 -38.13 5.33 8.88
CA ALA A 37 -38.69 6.67 9.08
C ALA A 37 -37.67 7.79 8.78
N CYS A 38 -36.39 7.57 9.06
CA CYS A 38 -35.32 8.52 8.73
C CYS A 38 -34.95 8.53 7.25
N CYS A 39 -35.35 7.51 6.48
CA CYS A 39 -34.91 7.29 5.09
C CYS A 39 -35.98 7.56 4.04
N ALA A 40 -37.24 7.19 4.31
CA ALA A 40 -38.32 7.18 3.33
C ALA A 40 -39.18 8.46 3.31
N VAL A 41 -39.13 9.25 4.38
CA VAL A 41 -39.99 10.44 4.54
C VAL A 41 -39.18 11.70 4.19
N PRO A 42 -39.73 12.64 3.38
CA PRO A 42 -39.12 13.95 3.21
C PRO A 42 -38.87 14.57 4.59
N LEU A 43 -37.61 14.92 4.88
CA LEU A 43 -37.20 15.44 6.18
C LEU A 43 -37.72 16.87 6.37
N THR A 44 -39.00 16.98 6.70
CA THR A 44 -39.70 18.21 7.06
C THR A 44 -39.85 18.32 8.58
N PRO A 45 -40.07 19.53 9.12
CA PRO A 45 -40.34 19.70 10.55
C PRO A 45 -41.49 18.78 11.01
N PRO A 46 -41.35 18.11 12.17
CA PRO A 46 -40.36 18.33 13.22
C PRO A 46 -39.03 17.55 13.07
N LEU A 47 -38.93 16.58 12.15
CA LEU A 47 -37.74 15.76 11.95
C LEU A 47 -36.83 16.35 10.87
N GLY A 48 -36.10 17.40 11.24
CA GLY A 48 -35.05 17.95 10.39
C GLY A 48 -33.86 16.98 10.24
N PRO A 49 -33.01 17.15 9.20
CA PRO A 49 -31.87 16.27 8.93
C PRO A 49 -30.88 16.09 10.09
N ARG A 50 -30.68 17.12 10.92
CA ARG A 50 -29.86 17.03 12.14
C ARG A 50 -30.44 16.06 13.17
N ALA A 51 -31.77 16.06 13.33
CA ALA A 51 -32.46 15.18 14.27
C ALA A 51 -32.41 13.72 13.78
N ALA A 52 -32.63 13.50 12.48
CA ALA A 52 -32.53 12.18 11.85
C ALA A 52 -31.11 11.59 12.01
N VAL A 53 -30.06 12.35 11.67
CA VAL A 53 -28.66 11.92 11.88
C VAL A 53 -28.39 11.61 13.35
N SER A 54 -28.85 12.46 14.27
CA SER A 54 -28.64 12.23 15.71
C SER A 54 -29.31 10.96 16.20
N LEU A 55 -30.52 10.64 15.70
CA LEU A 55 -31.23 9.41 16.03
C LEU A 55 -30.50 8.17 15.51
N LEU A 56 -30.08 8.19 14.24
CA LEU A 56 -29.33 7.09 13.62
C LEU A 56 -27.99 6.85 14.34
N LEU A 57 -27.25 7.89 14.70
CA LEU A 57 -26.01 7.76 15.47
C LEU A 57 -26.23 7.22 16.89
N ARG A 58 -27.40 7.46 17.50
CA ARG A 58 -27.76 6.86 18.80
C ARG A 58 -28.10 5.38 18.66
N LEU A 59 -28.82 5.00 17.60
CA LEU A 59 -29.10 3.58 17.30
C LEU A 59 -27.79 2.82 17.04
N ALA A 60 -26.88 3.39 16.24
CA ALA A 60 -25.56 2.82 16.01
C ALA A 60 -24.75 2.67 17.31
N ARG A 61 -24.75 3.70 18.19
CA ARG A 61 -24.12 3.62 19.52
C ARG A 61 -24.67 2.50 20.37
N LEU A 62 -26.00 2.35 20.40
CA LEU A 62 -26.66 1.30 21.15
C LEU A 62 -26.25 -0.08 20.64
N ALA A 63 -26.20 -0.27 19.31
CA ALA A 63 -25.77 -1.52 18.69
C ALA A 63 -24.30 -1.83 19.05
N VAL A 64 -23.37 -0.89 18.89
CA VAL A 64 -21.96 -1.07 19.28
C VAL A 64 -21.82 -1.40 20.78
N ALA A 65 -22.52 -0.68 21.65
CA ALA A 65 -22.50 -0.92 23.08
C ALA A 65 -23.05 -2.31 23.44
N SER A 66 -24.07 -2.78 22.73
CA SER A 66 -24.60 -4.13 22.93
C SER A 66 -23.53 -5.20 22.62
N GLY A 67 -22.75 -5.03 21.56
CA GLY A 67 -21.64 -5.94 21.22
C GLY A 67 -20.62 -6.09 22.36
N ASN A 68 -20.26 -4.98 23.02
CA ASN A 68 -19.38 -5.01 24.20
C ASN A 68 -19.94 -5.83 25.35
N VAL A 69 -21.24 -5.66 25.62
CA VAL A 69 -21.93 -6.33 26.72
C VAL A 69 -21.98 -7.84 26.46
N TRP A 70 -22.24 -8.24 25.22
CA TRP A 70 -22.27 -9.65 24.81
C TRP A 70 -20.89 -10.30 24.85
N ASP A 71 -19.86 -9.59 24.41
CA ASP A 71 -18.48 -10.06 24.51
C ASP A 71 -18.08 -10.29 25.98
N ALA A 72 -18.40 -9.33 26.87
CA ALA A 72 -18.16 -9.47 28.30
C ALA A 72 -18.95 -10.66 28.92
N ALA A 73 -20.21 -10.85 28.51
CA ALA A 73 -21.02 -11.97 28.97
C ALA A 73 -20.45 -13.33 28.51
N ALA A 74 -19.99 -13.43 27.26
CA ALA A 74 -19.36 -14.63 26.72
C ALA A 74 -18.07 -14.98 27.48
N GLN A 75 -17.24 -13.99 27.80
CA GLN A 75 -16.00 -14.17 28.57
C GLN A 75 -16.27 -14.65 30.00
N LEU A 76 -17.31 -14.12 30.66
CA LEU A 76 -17.67 -14.52 32.03
C LEU A 76 -18.20 -15.97 32.11
N LEU A 77 -18.87 -16.45 31.05
CA LEU A 77 -19.50 -17.76 31.06
C LEU A 77 -18.53 -18.90 30.72
N GLY A 78 -17.31 -18.61 30.26
CA GLY A 78 -16.26 -19.61 30.01
C GLY A 78 -16.65 -20.69 28.98
N GLN A 79 -17.75 -20.51 28.26
CA GLN A 79 -18.24 -21.39 27.21
C GLN A 79 -18.53 -20.54 25.97
N PRO A 80 -18.32 -21.10 24.75
CA PRO A 80 -18.91 -20.50 23.57
C PRO A 80 -20.42 -20.55 23.77
N LEU A 81 -21.04 -19.38 24.00
CA LEU A 81 -22.48 -19.23 23.83
C LEU A 81 -22.77 -19.75 22.42
N LEU A 82 -23.47 -20.89 22.33
CA LEU A 82 -23.90 -21.46 21.05
C LEU A 82 -24.45 -20.31 20.18
N PRO A 83 -24.10 -20.22 18.89
CA PRO A 83 -24.69 -19.21 18.02
C PRO A 83 -26.21 -19.34 18.18
N PRO A 84 -26.90 -18.29 18.62
CA PRO A 84 -28.31 -18.42 18.94
C PRO A 84 -29.03 -18.87 17.66
N HIS A 85 -29.82 -19.94 17.78
CA HIS A 85 -30.72 -20.35 16.71
C HIS A 85 -31.46 -19.11 16.18
N GLU A 86 -31.65 -19.03 14.85
CA GLU A 86 -32.11 -17.86 14.08
C GLU A 86 -33.35 -17.09 14.60
N HIS A 87 -34.04 -17.63 15.61
CA HIS A 87 -35.35 -17.24 16.09
C HIS A 87 -35.44 -16.78 17.55
N GLU A 88 -34.42 -16.95 18.42
CA GLU A 88 -34.63 -16.73 19.87
C GLU A 88 -33.83 -15.57 20.51
N MET A 89 -32.71 -15.13 19.91
CA MET A 89 -31.94 -14.02 20.49
C MET A 89 -31.17 -13.25 19.42
N ARG A 90 -31.85 -12.36 18.69
CA ARG A 90 -31.20 -11.38 17.82
C ARG A 90 -30.76 -10.20 18.66
N VAL A 91 -29.49 -10.19 19.02
CA VAL A 91 -28.86 -8.94 19.43
C VAL A 91 -29.08 -7.91 18.31
N LEU A 92 -29.27 -6.64 18.66
CA LEU A 92 -29.12 -5.49 17.76
C LEU A 92 -27.70 -5.46 17.14
N LEU A 93 -27.29 -6.44 16.35
CA LEU A 93 -25.90 -6.58 15.92
C LEU A 93 -25.78 -7.03 14.47
N GLY A 94 -24.87 -6.33 13.78
CA GLY A 94 -24.54 -6.48 12.38
C GLY A 94 -25.31 -5.49 11.50
N SER A 95 -26.50 -5.87 11.05
CA SER A 95 -27.29 -5.14 10.06
C SER A 95 -27.72 -3.76 10.53
N GLU A 96 -28.28 -3.65 11.73
CA GLU A 96 -28.92 -2.42 12.20
C GLU A 96 -27.89 -1.32 12.49
N ALA A 97 -26.70 -1.71 12.99
CA ALA A 97 -25.57 -0.80 13.14
C ALA A 97 -25.08 -0.30 11.78
N HIS A 98 -24.89 -1.24 10.84
CA HIS A 98 -24.46 -0.95 9.48
C HIS A 98 -25.45 -0.02 8.77
N ASP A 99 -26.72 -0.38 8.74
CA ASP A 99 -27.79 0.39 8.09
C ASP A 99 -27.88 1.79 8.72
N SER A 100 -27.90 1.87 10.06
CA SER A 100 -27.95 3.16 10.75
C SER A 100 -26.77 4.07 10.37
N LEU A 101 -25.55 3.52 10.32
CA LEU A 101 -24.34 4.26 9.95
C LEU A 101 -24.32 4.62 8.46
N GLU A 102 -24.75 3.72 7.59
CA GLU A 102 -24.84 3.97 6.15
C GLU A 102 -25.81 5.11 5.87
N TYR A 103 -27.01 5.07 6.45
CA TYR A 103 -28.00 6.12 6.25
C TYR A 103 -27.60 7.45 6.90
N ALA A 104 -27.01 7.42 8.10
CA ALA A 104 -26.46 8.62 8.72
C ALA A 104 -25.40 9.25 7.82
N TRP A 105 -24.49 8.44 7.27
CA TRP A 105 -23.46 8.91 6.37
C TRP A 105 -24.02 9.48 5.06
N ARG A 106 -25.02 8.83 4.45
CA ARG A 106 -25.70 9.36 3.24
C ARG A 106 -26.31 10.74 3.50
N LEU A 107 -26.96 10.95 4.63
CA LEU A 107 -27.51 12.26 5.01
C LEU A 107 -26.42 13.30 5.26
N LEU A 108 -25.28 12.88 5.82
CA LEU A 108 -24.13 13.74 6.08
C LEU A 108 -23.38 14.12 4.80
N CYS A 109 -23.25 13.22 3.82
CA CYS A 109 -22.57 13.50 2.55
C CYS A 109 -23.17 14.74 1.84
N TRP A 110 -24.49 14.89 1.82
CA TRP A 110 -25.16 16.06 1.26
C TRP A 110 -24.87 17.37 2.01
N ARG A 111 -24.30 17.30 3.20
CA ARG A 111 -24.02 18.44 4.09
C ARG A 111 -22.53 18.69 4.28
N LEU A 112 -21.69 17.71 3.94
CA LEU A 112 -20.23 17.81 3.96
C LEU A 112 -19.71 18.37 2.62
N ALA A 113 -20.24 19.54 2.24
CA ALA A 113 -19.78 20.34 1.11
C ALA A 113 -18.64 21.30 1.53
N ALA A 114 -18.13 22.14 0.62
CA ALA A 114 -16.95 22.99 0.82
C ALA A 114 -16.96 23.88 2.09
N ASP A 115 -18.15 24.21 2.63
CA ASP A 115 -18.32 24.88 3.91
C ASP A 115 -19.36 24.11 4.77
N PRO A 116 -18.94 23.03 5.46
CA PRO A 116 -19.86 22.20 6.21
C PRO A 116 -20.25 22.89 7.52
N PRO A 117 -21.54 22.88 7.90
CA PRO A 117 -21.93 23.40 9.21
C PRO A 117 -21.25 22.57 10.31
N ALA A 118 -20.79 23.22 11.39
CA ALA A 118 -19.99 22.58 12.45
C ALA A 118 -20.61 21.28 13.00
N TRP A 119 -21.94 21.24 13.18
CA TRP A 119 -22.64 20.05 13.66
C TRP A 119 -22.53 18.86 12.69
N ALA A 120 -22.44 19.09 11.38
CA ALA A 120 -22.34 18.04 10.38
C ALA A 120 -20.91 17.48 10.31
N ALA A 121 -19.90 18.33 10.45
CA ALA A 121 -18.51 17.88 10.58
C ALA A 121 -18.30 17.01 11.83
N GLU A 122 -18.81 17.46 12.98
CA GLU A 122 -18.76 16.70 14.24
C GLU A 122 -19.55 15.39 14.16
N ALA A 123 -20.76 15.42 13.61
CA ALA A 123 -21.57 14.22 13.41
C ALA A 123 -20.93 13.25 12.40
N GLY A 124 -20.22 13.77 11.38
CA GLY A 124 -19.41 12.97 10.46
C GLY A 124 -18.27 12.25 11.18
N ALA A 125 -17.50 12.97 12.00
CA ALA A 125 -16.44 12.37 12.80
C ALA A 125 -16.99 11.34 13.81
N GLU A 126 -18.12 11.63 14.44
CA GLU A 126 -18.83 10.66 15.30
C GLU A 126 -19.26 9.42 14.54
N CYS A 127 -19.84 9.58 13.35
CA CYS A 127 -20.24 8.45 12.50
C CYS A 127 -19.06 7.51 12.30
N TRP A 128 -17.90 8.05 11.88
CA TRP A 128 -16.69 7.26 11.66
C TRP A 128 -16.06 6.68 12.94
N ARG A 129 -16.18 7.35 14.09
CA ARG A 129 -15.81 6.74 15.38
C ARG A 129 -16.65 5.52 15.72
N LEU A 130 -17.94 5.53 15.36
CA LEU A 130 -18.81 4.38 15.54
C LEU A 130 -18.52 3.27 14.51
N VAL A 131 -18.13 3.63 13.29
CA VAL A 131 -17.59 2.66 12.32
C VAL A 131 -16.37 1.96 12.90
N ALA A 132 -15.39 2.73 13.37
CA ALA A 132 -14.18 2.21 13.98
C ALA A 132 -14.49 1.24 15.13
N ALA A 133 -15.44 1.59 15.99
CA ALA A 133 -15.88 0.74 17.08
C ALA A 133 -16.63 -0.52 16.60
N ALA A 134 -17.44 -0.41 15.53
CA ALA A 134 -18.13 -1.53 14.93
C ALA A 134 -17.20 -2.52 14.19
N LEU A 135 -16.00 -2.09 13.82
CA LEU A 135 -14.94 -2.95 13.29
C LEU A 135 -14.15 -3.68 14.38
N GLY A 136 -14.50 -3.50 15.66
CA GLY A 136 -13.91 -4.25 16.76
C GLY A 136 -14.38 -5.71 16.80
N ARG A 137 -13.53 -6.61 17.35
CA ARG A 137 -13.81 -8.06 17.49
C ARG A 137 -15.12 -8.34 18.21
N ASN A 138 -15.33 -7.61 19.31
CA ASN A 138 -16.53 -7.59 20.13
C ASN A 138 -17.83 -7.39 19.32
N VAL A 139 -17.79 -6.71 18.17
CA VAL A 139 -18.96 -6.51 17.30
C VAL A 139 -18.94 -7.49 16.12
N LEU A 140 -17.80 -7.65 15.45
CA LEU A 140 -17.68 -8.51 14.27
C LEU A 140 -17.96 -9.99 14.59
N GLN A 141 -17.69 -10.44 15.81
CA GLN A 141 -17.93 -11.81 16.24
C GLN A 141 -19.36 -12.31 16.14
N TRP A 142 -20.30 -11.37 16.15
CA TRP A 142 -21.73 -11.66 16.10
C TRP A 142 -22.33 -11.45 14.70
N ALA A 143 -21.54 -11.02 13.72
CA ALA A 143 -22.01 -10.75 12.36
C ALA A 143 -21.89 -11.99 11.46
N SER A 144 -22.87 -12.19 10.59
CA SER A 144 -22.83 -13.25 9.59
C SER A 144 -21.79 -12.97 8.50
N PRO A 145 -21.26 -14.01 7.83
CA PRO A 145 -20.38 -13.89 6.67
C PRO A 145 -20.88 -12.93 5.56
N GLY A 146 -22.19 -12.89 5.33
CA GLY A 146 -22.81 -11.98 4.36
C GLY A 146 -22.73 -10.52 4.82
N GLN A 147 -23.04 -10.26 6.09
CA GLN A 147 -22.96 -8.93 6.69
C GLN A 147 -21.52 -8.40 6.71
N LEU A 148 -20.54 -9.21 7.10
CA LEU A 148 -19.13 -8.81 7.11
C LEU A 148 -18.64 -8.33 5.74
N ARG A 149 -19.02 -9.04 4.66
CA ARG A 149 -18.71 -8.60 3.29
C ARG A 149 -19.39 -7.29 2.92
N LEU A 150 -20.63 -7.06 3.36
CA LEU A 150 -21.34 -5.79 3.14
C LEU A 150 -20.68 -4.63 3.88
N VAL A 151 -20.27 -4.83 5.14
CA VAL A 151 -19.50 -3.83 5.89
C VAL A 151 -18.22 -3.46 5.15
N GLY A 152 -17.46 -4.46 4.66
CA GLY A 152 -16.28 -4.24 3.85
C GLY A 152 -16.58 -3.39 2.60
N LYS A 153 -17.65 -3.72 1.88
CA LYS A 153 -18.10 -2.96 0.72
C LYS A 153 -18.43 -1.50 1.04
N TRP A 154 -18.91 -1.22 2.25
CA TRP A 154 -19.27 0.11 2.71
C TRP A 154 -18.10 0.92 3.27
N LEU A 155 -17.02 0.29 3.74
CA LEU A 155 -15.77 1.02 4.02
C LEU A 155 -15.19 1.70 2.77
N ARG A 156 -15.65 1.30 1.58
CA ARG A 156 -15.39 1.98 0.29
C ARG A 156 -16.29 3.20 0.05
N ALA A 157 -17.31 3.41 0.88
CA ALA A 157 -18.37 4.40 0.70
C ALA A 157 -18.17 5.80 1.32
N PRO A 158 -17.02 6.23 1.89
CA PRO A 158 -16.67 7.63 1.74
C PRO A 158 -16.52 7.83 0.23
N ARG A 159 -17.63 8.16 -0.43
CA ARG A 159 -17.70 8.60 -1.82
C ARG A 159 -16.99 9.94 -1.86
N LEU A 160 -15.66 9.89 -1.75
CA LEU A 160 -14.83 10.97 -2.20
C LEU A 160 -15.16 11.10 -3.68
N GLU A 161 -15.50 12.32 -4.10
CA GLU A 161 -15.56 12.60 -5.53
C GLU A 161 -14.28 12.06 -6.14
N MET A 162 -14.45 11.14 -7.09
CA MET A 162 -13.33 10.49 -7.73
C MET A 162 -12.51 11.59 -8.39
N LEU A 163 -11.29 11.82 -7.91
CA LEU A 163 -10.31 12.57 -8.69
C LEU A 163 -10.18 11.85 -10.02
N GLN A 164 -10.30 12.59 -11.12
CA GLN A 164 -9.98 12.02 -12.42
C GLN A 164 -8.49 11.62 -12.43
N PRO A 165 -8.07 10.63 -13.25
CA PRO A 165 -6.68 10.16 -13.30
C PRO A 165 -5.61 11.27 -13.47
N ASP A 166 -6.00 12.43 -14.03
CA ASP A 166 -5.12 13.56 -14.34
C ASP A 166 -5.28 14.77 -13.39
N GLU A 167 -6.11 14.64 -12.36
CA GLU A 167 -6.46 15.70 -11.43
C GLU A 167 -5.56 15.68 -10.19
N ARG A 168 -5.06 16.86 -9.79
CA ARG A 168 -4.21 17.00 -8.60
C ARG A 168 -5.03 16.81 -7.33
N LEU A 169 -4.36 16.35 -6.27
CA LEU A 169 -4.93 16.34 -4.93
C LEU A 169 -5.26 17.79 -4.51
N PRO A 170 -6.45 18.05 -3.93
CA PRO A 170 -6.78 19.37 -3.41
C PRO A 170 -5.79 19.83 -2.31
N PRO A 171 -5.61 21.14 -2.07
CA PRO A 171 -4.69 21.62 -1.03
C PRO A 171 -5.18 21.27 0.39
N ALA A 172 -6.47 21.02 0.57
CA ALA A 172 -7.10 20.62 1.82
C ALA A 172 -7.91 19.34 1.64
N PRO A 173 -8.04 18.49 2.67
CA PRO A 173 -8.83 17.27 2.58
C PRO A 173 -10.30 17.61 2.28
N PRO A 174 -10.96 16.88 1.36
CA PRO A 174 -12.40 16.98 1.19
C PRO A 174 -13.11 16.80 2.53
N PRO A 175 -14.17 17.58 2.85
CA PRO A 175 -14.81 17.56 4.17
C PRO A 175 -15.27 16.18 4.65
N GLY A 176 -15.77 15.35 3.74
CA GLY A 176 -16.10 13.95 4.02
C GLY A 176 -14.88 13.12 4.43
N LEU A 177 -13.75 13.30 3.75
CA LEU A 177 -12.48 12.67 4.12
C LEU A 177 -11.98 13.18 5.47
N ALA A 178 -12.02 14.50 5.70
CA ALA A 178 -11.59 15.10 6.94
C ALA A 178 -12.37 14.54 8.13
N ALA A 179 -13.69 14.40 7.99
CA ALA A 179 -14.54 13.76 9.00
C ALA A 179 -14.17 12.28 9.22
N ALA A 180 -13.87 11.53 8.16
CA ALA A 180 -13.45 10.14 8.26
C ALA A 180 -12.09 9.95 8.96
N LEU A 181 -11.12 10.79 8.61
CA LEU A 181 -9.80 10.80 9.24
C LEU A 181 -9.89 11.21 10.72
N ALA A 182 -10.66 12.27 11.03
CA ALA A 182 -10.93 12.68 12.41
C ALA A 182 -11.68 11.60 13.21
N GLY A 183 -12.46 10.77 12.53
CA GLY A 183 -13.15 9.62 13.12
C GLY A 183 -12.28 8.38 13.34
N GLY A 184 -11.01 8.40 12.94
CA GLY A 184 -10.08 7.28 13.13
C GLY A 184 -10.12 6.22 12.03
N LEU A 185 -10.49 6.57 10.80
CA LEU A 185 -10.50 5.64 9.67
C LEU A 185 -9.14 4.95 9.45
N LEU A 186 -8.04 5.71 9.47
CA LEU A 186 -6.69 5.16 9.26
C LEU A 186 -6.28 4.09 10.27
N PRO A 187 -6.27 4.37 11.60
CA PRO A 187 -5.89 3.35 12.58
C PRO A 187 -6.87 2.16 12.59
N SER A 188 -8.15 2.37 12.26
CA SER A 188 -9.13 1.29 12.17
C SER A 188 -8.85 0.36 10.98
N LEU A 189 -8.54 0.94 9.83
CA LEU A 189 -8.18 0.20 8.62
C LEU A 189 -6.86 -0.57 8.80
N GLU A 190 -5.87 0.06 9.41
CA GLU A 190 -4.59 -0.56 9.73
C GLU A 190 -4.79 -1.77 10.66
N ARG A 191 -5.51 -1.59 11.78
CA ARG A 191 -5.84 -2.67 12.72
C ARG A 191 -6.60 -3.82 12.04
N LEU A 192 -7.60 -3.50 11.21
CA LEU A 192 -8.38 -4.50 10.47
C LEU A 192 -7.48 -5.34 9.56
N LEU A 193 -6.57 -4.70 8.82
CA LEU A 193 -5.60 -5.36 7.95
C LEU A 193 -4.60 -6.22 8.74
N ARG A 194 -4.12 -5.75 9.91
CA ARG A 194 -3.26 -6.55 10.78
C ARG A 194 -3.95 -7.83 11.22
N ARG A 195 -5.16 -7.72 11.79
CA ARG A 195 -5.93 -8.85 12.31
C ARG A 195 -6.31 -9.84 11.21
N ALA A 196 -6.70 -9.36 10.03
CA ALA A 196 -6.93 -10.20 8.86
C ALA A 196 -5.66 -10.96 8.42
N GLY A 197 -4.48 -10.35 8.57
CA GLY A 197 -3.21 -11.03 8.28
C GLY A 197 -2.75 -12.02 9.35
N GLU A 198 -3.19 -11.84 10.60
CA GLU A 198 -2.96 -12.78 11.70
C GLU A 198 -3.86 -14.00 11.59
N GLU A 199 -5.13 -13.79 11.27
CA GLU A 199 -6.18 -14.79 11.14
C GLU A 199 -6.83 -14.70 9.73
N PRO A 200 -6.22 -15.31 8.68
CA PRO A 200 -6.72 -15.22 7.31
C PRO A 200 -8.12 -15.79 7.08
N ASP A 201 -8.56 -16.68 7.96
CA ASP A 201 -9.91 -17.26 7.95
C ASP A 201 -10.85 -16.61 9.00
N GLY A 202 -10.36 -15.57 9.69
CA GLY A 202 -11.11 -14.80 10.68
C GLY A 202 -12.13 -13.84 10.07
N GLN A 203 -12.91 -13.21 10.93
CA GLN A 203 -14.00 -12.32 10.52
C GLN A 203 -13.50 -11.01 9.93
N GLU A 204 -12.41 -10.45 10.47
CA GLU A 204 -11.73 -9.30 9.91
C GLU A 204 -11.28 -9.55 8.47
N SER A 205 -10.81 -10.76 8.16
CA SER A 205 -10.46 -11.16 6.80
C SER A 205 -11.67 -11.11 5.87
N MET A 206 -12.86 -11.48 6.33
CA MET A 206 -14.09 -11.35 5.53
C MET A 206 -14.46 -9.90 5.21
N VAL A 207 -14.27 -9.00 6.17
CA VAL A 207 -14.48 -7.55 5.95
C VAL A 207 -13.45 -7.01 4.96
N VAL A 208 -12.18 -7.39 5.14
CA VAL A 208 -11.09 -7.03 4.22
C VAL A 208 -11.40 -7.54 2.81
N ARG A 209 -11.79 -8.80 2.62
CA ARG A 209 -12.22 -9.31 1.30
C ARG A 209 -13.36 -8.49 0.72
N GLY A 210 -14.42 -8.19 1.48
CA GLY A 210 -15.53 -7.34 1.01
C GLY A 210 -15.12 -5.92 0.59
N MET A 211 -14.14 -5.33 1.28
CA MET A 211 -13.57 -4.02 0.95
C MET A 211 -12.74 -4.04 -0.34
N LEU A 212 -12.24 -5.23 -0.70
CA LEU A 212 -11.22 -5.43 -1.71
C LEU A 212 -11.78 -6.14 -2.98
N ASP A 213 -12.93 -6.83 -2.91
CA ASP A 213 -13.55 -7.64 -3.98
C ASP A 213 -13.99 -6.90 -5.27
N ALA A 214 -13.67 -5.62 -5.48
CA ALA A 214 -13.99 -4.89 -6.72
C ALA A 214 -12.80 -4.12 -7.30
N GLU A 215 -12.81 -3.88 -8.61
CA GLU A 215 -11.93 -2.89 -9.24
C GLU A 215 -12.20 -1.53 -8.59
N GLN A 216 -11.22 -1.03 -7.86
CA GLN A 216 -11.30 0.29 -7.25
C GLN A 216 -11.27 1.33 -8.38
N PRO A 217 -12.20 2.29 -8.40
CA PRO A 217 -11.88 3.57 -9.00
C PRO A 217 -10.71 4.17 -8.21
N GLY A 218 -9.62 4.45 -8.90
CA GLY A 218 -8.37 4.92 -8.30
C GLY A 218 -8.59 6.14 -7.41
N ASN A 219 -7.74 6.27 -6.38
CA ASN A 219 -7.42 7.49 -5.60
C ASN A 219 -7.78 7.48 -4.11
N LEU A 220 -8.55 6.54 -3.55
CA LEU A 220 -8.83 6.52 -2.09
C LEU A 220 -7.54 6.41 -1.24
N TRP A 221 -6.63 5.49 -1.60
CA TRP A 221 -5.38 5.33 -0.87
C TRP A 221 -4.48 6.58 -0.96
N ALA A 222 -4.49 7.31 -2.08
CA ALA A 222 -3.74 8.57 -2.21
C ALA A 222 -4.22 9.58 -1.19
N HIS A 223 -5.53 9.76 -1.10
CA HIS A 223 -6.15 10.66 -0.15
C HIS A 223 -5.84 10.27 1.30
N LEU A 224 -5.97 8.98 1.65
CA LEU A 224 -5.65 8.50 2.99
C LEU A 224 -4.19 8.75 3.37
N LEU A 225 -3.25 8.52 2.45
CA LEU A 225 -1.83 8.71 2.70
C LEU A 225 -1.42 10.19 2.66
N ALA A 226 -2.07 11.02 1.84
CA ALA A 226 -1.76 12.44 1.68
C ALA A 226 -2.29 13.32 2.82
N TYR A 227 -3.50 13.07 3.31
CA TYR A 227 -4.14 13.90 4.35
C TYR A 227 -4.19 13.25 5.73
N GLY A 228 -3.85 11.96 5.82
CA GLY A 228 -3.75 11.23 7.07
C GLY A 228 -2.75 11.84 8.04
N GLU A 229 -2.89 11.54 9.34
CA GLU A 229 -1.81 11.79 10.28
C GLU A 229 -0.56 10.99 9.84
N PRO A 230 0.63 11.62 9.75
CA PRO A 230 1.81 10.99 9.15
C PRO A 230 2.19 9.64 9.77
N ARG A 231 2.11 9.50 11.10
CA ARG A 231 2.51 8.26 11.80
C ARG A 231 1.49 7.15 11.54
N GLN A 232 0.19 7.46 11.54
CA GLN A 232 -0.88 6.51 11.21
C GLN A 232 -0.82 6.06 9.74
N ALA A 233 -0.58 6.98 8.81
CA ALA A 233 -0.41 6.66 7.39
C ALA A 233 0.83 5.78 7.17
N ALA A 234 1.94 6.08 7.84
CA ALA A 234 3.14 5.24 7.82
C ALA A 234 2.90 3.85 8.42
N ALA A 235 2.09 3.75 9.49
CA ALA A 235 1.73 2.46 10.11
C ALA A 235 0.95 1.57 9.15
N LEU A 236 -0.04 2.15 8.44
CA LEU A 236 -0.80 1.46 7.41
C LEU A 236 0.10 0.93 6.29
N VAL A 237 1.02 1.77 5.82
CA VAL A 237 2.04 1.42 4.83
C VAL A 237 2.92 0.26 5.30
N ALA A 238 3.40 0.30 6.54
CA ALA A 238 4.25 -0.73 7.10
C ALA A 238 3.49 -2.06 7.25
N THR A 239 2.23 -2.01 7.68
CA THR A 239 1.33 -3.16 7.77
C THR A 239 1.09 -3.79 6.40
N LEU A 240 0.82 -3.01 5.36
CA LEU A 240 0.71 -3.51 3.98
C LEU A 240 2.01 -4.20 3.51
N GLY A 241 3.18 -3.62 3.81
CA GLY A 241 4.47 -4.24 3.50
C GLY A 241 4.68 -5.59 4.19
N LYS A 242 4.25 -5.72 5.45
CA LYS A 242 4.30 -6.99 6.19
C LYS A 242 3.34 -8.02 5.60
N LEU A 243 2.13 -7.61 5.23
CA LEU A 243 1.15 -8.48 4.57
C LEU A 243 1.66 -8.99 3.22
N LEU A 244 2.27 -8.13 2.40
CA LEU A 244 2.91 -8.54 1.15
C LEU A 244 3.98 -9.60 1.37
N ARG A 245 4.84 -9.42 2.39
CA ARG A 245 5.90 -10.39 2.72
C ARG A 245 5.32 -11.71 3.25
N ARG A 246 4.29 -11.68 4.12
CA ARG A 246 3.59 -12.89 4.57
C ARG A 246 2.99 -13.64 3.39
N ALA A 247 2.32 -12.91 2.50
CA ALA A 247 1.75 -13.46 1.30
C ALA A 247 2.82 -14.22 0.50
N CYS A 248 4.04 -13.68 0.32
CA CYS A 248 5.16 -14.38 -0.34
C CYS A 248 5.57 -15.72 0.30
N LEU A 249 5.37 -15.89 1.61
CA LEU A 249 5.78 -17.10 2.35
C LEU A 249 4.73 -18.21 2.28
N VAL A 250 3.46 -17.84 2.16
CA VAL A 250 2.35 -18.79 2.04
C VAL A 250 2.43 -19.46 0.66
N GLN A 251 2.76 -20.75 0.63
CA GLN A 251 2.73 -21.59 -0.58
C GLN A 251 1.40 -22.32 -0.77
N ASP A 252 0.43 -22.08 0.10
CA ASP A 252 -0.84 -22.79 0.09
C ASP A 252 -1.63 -22.54 -1.21
N GLY A 253 -2.08 -23.63 -1.82
CA GLY A 253 -2.74 -23.64 -3.13
C GLY A 253 -4.25 -23.47 -3.07
N THR A 254 -4.82 -23.08 -1.92
CA THR A 254 -6.26 -22.83 -1.81
C THR A 254 -6.63 -21.63 -2.68
N LYS A 255 -7.82 -21.67 -3.31
CA LYS A 255 -8.25 -20.59 -4.20
C LYS A 255 -8.28 -19.26 -3.44
N GLU A 256 -8.76 -19.29 -2.21
CA GLU A 256 -8.92 -18.15 -1.32
C GLU A 256 -7.57 -17.51 -0.98
N ALA A 257 -6.54 -18.29 -0.65
CA ALA A 257 -5.18 -17.77 -0.38
C ALA A 257 -4.54 -17.14 -1.62
N ILE A 258 -4.82 -17.69 -2.82
CA ILE A 258 -4.35 -17.13 -4.10
C ILE A 258 -5.04 -15.79 -4.38
N TRP A 259 -6.35 -15.69 -4.14
CA TRP A 259 -7.11 -14.45 -4.29
C TRP A 259 -6.58 -13.34 -3.38
N ASP A 260 -6.36 -13.64 -2.09
CA ASP A 260 -5.84 -12.67 -1.12
C ASP A 260 -4.43 -12.16 -1.52
N ARG A 261 -3.59 -13.06 -2.08
CA ARG A 261 -2.26 -12.74 -2.64
C ARG A 261 -2.32 -11.76 -3.81
N VAL A 262 -3.08 -12.13 -4.85
CA VAL A 262 -3.20 -11.34 -6.09
C VAL A 262 -3.84 -9.99 -5.80
N PHE A 263 -4.74 -9.95 -4.83
CA PHE A 263 -5.41 -8.75 -4.42
C PHE A 263 -4.48 -7.76 -3.68
N LEU A 264 -3.79 -8.20 -2.63
CA LEU A 264 -2.83 -7.36 -1.89
C LEU A 264 -1.73 -6.82 -2.81
N PHE A 265 -1.29 -7.66 -3.74
CA PHE A 265 -0.38 -7.28 -4.81
C PHE A 265 -0.95 -6.12 -5.63
N ARG A 266 -2.20 -6.20 -6.09
CA ARG A 266 -2.86 -5.12 -6.85
C ARG A 266 -2.94 -3.82 -6.07
N VAL A 267 -3.37 -3.83 -4.81
CA VAL A 267 -3.48 -2.59 -4.00
C VAL A 267 -2.13 -1.91 -3.84
N CYS A 268 -1.08 -2.67 -3.55
CA CYS A 268 0.25 -2.09 -3.36
C CYS A 268 0.80 -1.53 -4.68
N LEU A 269 0.51 -2.17 -5.81
CA LEU A 269 0.82 -1.63 -7.13
C LEU A 269 0.04 -0.36 -7.47
N ASP A 270 -1.24 -0.31 -7.16
CA ASP A 270 -2.06 0.88 -7.37
C ASP A 270 -1.57 2.03 -6.49
N ILE A 271 -1.17 1.76 -5.25
CA ILE A 271 -0.55 2.76 -4.37
C ILE A 271 0.76 3.31 -4.95
N LEU A 272 1.61 2.43 -5.50
CA LEU A 272 2.85 2.83 -6.16
C LEU A 272 2.61 3.63 -7.45
N LYS A 273 1.47 3.44 -8.13
CA LYS A 273 1.08 4.27 -9.29
C LYS A 273 0.71 5.70 -8.88
N LEU A 274 0.30 5.97 -7.65
CA LEU A 274 -0.21 7.29 -7.26
C LEU A 274 0.87 8.39 -7.28
N GLN A 275 2.15 8.05 -7.20
CA GLN A 275 3.25 9.02 -7.42
C GLN A 275 3.30 9.54 -8.87
N LEU A 276 2.74 8.80 -9.83
CA LEU A 276 2.90 9.07 -11.27
C LEU A 276 1.94 10.12 -11.82
N THR A 277 0.81 10.35 -11.15
CA THR A 277 -0.23 11.28 -11.63
C THR A 277 -0.09 12.68 -11.03
N ALA A 278 0.82 12.86 -10.07
CA ALA A 278 1.13 14.17 -9.50
C ALA A 278 1.90 15.04 -10.51
N LYS A 279 1.18 15.84 -11.30
CA LYS A 279 1.76 16.80 -12.25
C LYS A 279 2.80 17.69 -11.54
N THR A 280 3.93 17.92 -12.19
CA THR A 280 5.01 18.79 -11.70
C THR A 280 4.55 20.25 -11.54
N GLY A 281 4.63 20.75 -10.31
CA GLY A 281 4.23 22.10 -9.88
C GLY A 281 4.70 22.31 -8.43
N PRO A 282 4.50 23.50 -7.83
CA PRO A 282 4.82 23.71 -6.42
C PRO A 282 4.00 22.74 -5.57
N SER A 283 4.69 21.81 -4.92
CA SER A 283 4.05 20.75 -4.17
C SER A 283 3.53 21.27 -2.83
N HIS A 284 2.26 21.02 -2.53
CA HIS A 284 1.67 21.36 -1.24
C HIS A 284 1.95 20.28 -0.18
N ALA A 285 1.70 20.57 1.11
CA ALA A 285 2.08 19.71 2.23
C ALA A 285 1.60 18.25 2.10
N ALA A 286 0.37 18.04 1.62
CA ALA A 286 -0.21 16.72 1.39
C ALA A 286 0.53 15.88 0.33
N GLU A 287 0.94 16.51 -0.78
CA GLU A 287 1.71 15.85 -1.83
C GLU A 287 3.14 15.53 -1.36
N ASN A 288 3.76 16.44 -0.58
CA ASN A 288 5.06 16.18 0.04
C ASN A 288 5.02 15.01 1.03
N GLN A 289 3.94 14.87 1.80
CA GLN A 289 3.73 13.73 2.69
C GLN A 289 3.57 12.42 1.89
N LEU A 290 2.74 12.43 0.84
CA LEU A 290 2.57 11.28 -0.03
C LEU A 290 3.91 10.86 -0.68
N GLY A 291 4.71 11.83 -1.12
CA GLY A 291 6.09 11.66 -1.61
C GLY A 291 6.99 10.94 -0.60
N ARG A 292 7.02 11.44 0.65
CA ARG A 292 7.80 10.81 1.73
C ARG A 292 7.37 9.38 2.01
N LEU A 293 6.07 9.14 2.16
CA LEU A 293 5.53 7.81 2.46
C LEU A 293 5.84 6.83 1.32
N LEU A 294 5.67 7.24 0.06
CA LEU A 294 5.96 6.39 -1.09
C LEU A 294 7.47 6.19 -1.32
N GLY A 295 8.31 7.14 -0.93
CA GLY A 295 9.77 6.95 -0.87
C GLY A 295 10.20 5.79 0.05
N VAL A 296 9.56 5.62 1.22
CA VAL A 296 9.84 4.49 2.14
C VAL A 296 9.26 3.19 1.62
N THR A 297 8.00 3.22 1.16
CA THR A 297 7.28 2.01 0.74
C THR A 297 8.02 1.30 -0.38
N THR A 298 8.69 2.04 -1.25
CA THR A 298 9.37 1.48 -2.41
C THR A 298 10.53 0.57 -2.03
N CYS A 299 11.38 1.00 -1.09
CA CYS A 299 12.48 0.14 -0.62
C CYS A 299 11.97 -1.11 0.11
N ASP A 300 10.84 -1.03 0.80
CA ASP A 300 10.28 -2.15 1.58
C ASP A 300 9.39 -3.10 0.77
N TRP A 301 8.63 -2.58 -0.18
CA TRP A 301 7.62 -3.33 -0.93
C TRP A 301 8.19 -3.91 -2.22
N LEU A 302 9.06 -3.18 -2.92
CA LEU A 302 9.56 -3.61 -4.24
C LEU A 302 10.21 -5.00 -4.22
N PRO A 303 11.03 -5.39 -3.22
CA PRO A 303 11.54 -6.75 -3.15
C PRO A 303 10.44 -7.81 -3.06
N ALA A 304 9.42 -7.58 -2.22
CA ALA A 304 8.31 -8.51 -2.04
C ALA A 304 7.44 -8.58 -3.31
N LEU A 305 7.13 -7.44 -3.91
CA LEU A 305 6.37 -7.35 -5.14
C LEU A 305 7.10 -8.00 -6.31
N SER A 306 8.42 -7.79 -6.44
CA SER A 306 9.21 -8.44 -7.49
C SER A 306 9.19 -9.96 -7.35
N ARG A 307 9.36 -10.50 -6.14
CA ARG A 307 9.26 -11.95 -5.88
C ARG A 307 7.89 -12.50 -6.27
N GLN A 308 6.80 -11.80 -5.94
CA GLN A 308 5.46 -12.22 -6.36
C GLN A 308 5.27 -12.14 -7.88
N ALA A 309 5.77 -11.08 -8.52
CA ALA A 309 5.71 -10.93 -9.97
C ALA A 309 6.45 -12.08 -10.67
N LEU A 310 7.64 -12.45 -10.21
CA LEU A 310 8.40 -13.59 -10.72
C LEU A 310 7.63 -14.91 -10.58
N GLN A 311 6.96 -15.13 -9.44
CA GLN A 311 6.11 -16.31 -9.24
C GLN A 311 4.92 -16.32 -10.20
N LEU A 312 4.25 -15.19 -10.39
CA LEU A 312 3.12 -15.06 -11.33
C LEU A 312 3.57 -15.30 -12.78
N ILE A 313 4.73 -14.76 -13.19
CA ILE A 313 5.31 -14.99 -14.51
C ILE A 313 5.63 -16.47 -14.71
N ALA A 314 6.21 -17.13 -13.71
CA ALA A 314 6.52 -18.56 -13.76
C ALA A 314 5.24 -19.43 -13.87
N CYS A 315 4.21 -19.12 -13.08
CA CYS A 315 2.92 -19.81 -13.18
C CYS A 315 2.27 -19.62 -14.55
N GLN A 316 2.33 -18.40 -15.11
CA GLN A 316 1.80 -18.13 -16.45
C GLN A 316 2.54 -18.96 -17.51
N ALA A 317 3.88 -19.00 -17.44
CA ALA A 317 4.70 -19.79 -18.36
C ALA A 317 4.38 -21.29 -18.26
N ALA A 318 4.15 -21.81 -17.05
CA ALA A 318 3.77 -23.21 -16.83
C ALA A 318 2.38 -23.55 -17.37
N SER A 319 1.44 -22.58 -17.38
CA SER A 319 0.07 -22.82 -17.83
C SER A 319 -0.07 -23.00 -19.35
N GLY A 320 0.92 -22.57 -20.15
CA GLY A 320 0.90 -22.68 -21.61
C GLY A 320 -0.19 -21.87 -22.34
N ILE A 321 -1.10 -21.22 -21.60
CA ILE A 321 -2.20 -20.43 -22.14
C ILE A 321 -1.76 -18.97 -22.25
N ASN A 322 -1.68 -18.45 -23.48
CA ASN A 322 -1.22 -17.07 -23.71
C ASN A 322 -2.27 -15.99 -23.41
N SER A 323 -3.56 -16.34 -23.28
CA SER A 323 -4.66 -15.38 -23.17
C SER A 323 -4.59 -14.45 -21.94
N GLY A 324 -3.87 -14.82 -20.89
CA GLY A 324 -3.71 -14.02 -19.67
C GLY A 324 -2.49 -13.10 -19.62
N SER A 325 -1.53 -13.25 -20.53
CA SER A 325 -0.22 -12.59 -20.40
C SER A 325 -0.31 -11.04 -20.55
N LYS A 326 -1.34 -10.52 -21.23
CA LYS A 326 -1.46 -9.10 -21.65
C LYS A 326 -2.01 -8.31 -20.47
N SER A 327 -3.03 -8.90 -19.83
CA SER A 327 -3.57 -8.49 -18.54
C SER A 327 -2.52 -8.56 -17.43
N LEU A 328 -1.71 -9.64 -17.38
CA LEU A 328 -0.63 -9.73 -16.39
C LEU A 328 0.43 -8.64 -16.60
N ALA A 329 0.90 -8.42 -17.83
CA ALA A 329 1.84 -7.36 -18.15
C ALA A 329 1.30 -5.96 -17.78
N ALA A 330 0.06 -5.65 -18.16
CA ALA A 330 -0.59 -4.38 -17.80
C ALA A 330 -0.67 -4.16 -16.28
N ARG A 331 -0.92 -5.23 -15.50
CA ARG A 331 -0.88 -5.18 -14.04
C ARG A 331 0.51 -4.90 -13.48
N LEU A 332 1.57 -5.45 -14.09
CA LEU A 332 2.95 -5.30 -13.64
C LEU A 332 3.61 -3.96 -14.02
N ASN A 333 2.97 -3.17 -14.89
CA ASN A 333 3.47 -1.86 -15.34
C ASN A 333 4.06 -0.96 -14.22
N PRO A 334 3.41 -0.73 -13.06
CA PRO A 334 3.99 0.09 -11.99
C PRO A 334 5.32 -0.41 -11.41
N LEU A 335 5.63 -1.71 -11.51
CA LEU A 335 6.92 -2.24 -11.05
C LEU A 335 8.08 -1.85 -11.97
N LEU A 336 7.82 -1.41 -13.20
CA LEU A 336 8.86 -1.08 -14.16
C LEU A 336 9.41 0.34 -14.01
N LEU A 337 8.66 1.25 -13.40
CA LEU A 337 9.10 2.63 -13.19
C LEU A 337 10.19 2.71 -12.11
N TRP A 338 9.97 2.05 -10.98
CA TRP A 338 10.84 2.22 -9.82
C TRP A 338 12.29 1.81 -10.04
N PRO A 339 12.60 0.69 -10.73
CA PRO A 339 13.98 0.39 -11.07
C PRO A 339 14.63 1.43 -11.98
N GLN A 340 13.85 2.12 -12.85
CA GLN A 340 14.37 3.24 -13.65
C GLN A 340 14.78 4.42 -12.77
N LEU A 341 13.92 4.78 -11.81
CA LEU A 341 14.19 5.87 -10.86
C LEU A 341 15.42 5.57 -9.98
N LEU A 342 15.50 4.34 -9.48
CA LEU A 342 16.63 3.87 -8.67
C LEU A 342 17.93 3.83 -9.52
N ALA A 343 17.89 3.23 -10.71
CA ALA A 343 19.03 3.20 -11.62
C ALA A 343 19.53 4.59 -12.00
N PHE A 344 18.62 5.56 -12.20
CA PHE A 344 18.96 6.96 -12.45
C PHE A 344 19.74 7.57 -11.26
N ARG A 345 19.29 7.33 -10.02
CA ARG A 345 19.98 7.85 -8.83
C ARG A 345 21.39 7.29 -8.67
N PHE A 346 21.61 6.02 -9.00
CA PHE A 346 22.94 5.39 -8.92
C PHE A 346 23.90 5.92 -10.00
N GLN A 347 23.39 6.27 -11.17
CA GLN A 347 24.21 6.85 -12.24
C GLN A 347 24.68 8.28 -11.93
N GLY A 348 23.86 9.09 -11.24
CA GLY A 348 24.20 10.48 -10.91
C GLY A 348 25.23 10.65 -9.77
N ALA A 349 25.35 9.68 -8.87
CA ALA A 349 26.26 9.76 -7.72
C ALA A 349 27.75 9.61 -8.10
N GLY A 350 28.04 9.02 -9.27
CA GLY A 350 29.42 8.81 -9.75
C GLY A 350 30.00 9.96 -10.60
N GLY A 351 29.25 11.04 -10.85
CA GLY A 351 29.60 12.03 -11.88
C GLY A 351 29.91 13.46 -11.39
N ALA A 352 29.71 13.80 -10.12
CA ALA A 352 29.90 15.17 -9.62
C ALA A 352 31.32 15.44 -9.08
N GLY A 353 32.35 14.96 -9.78
CA GLY A 353 33.76 15.14 -9.42
C GLY A 353 34.56 16.07 -10.34
N ALA A 354 33.98 16.63 -11.40
CA ALA A 354 34.74 17.36 -12.41
C ALA A 354 34.00 18.60 -12.94
N ALA A 355 33.69 19.55 -12.07
CA ALA A 355 33.58 20.99 -12.38
C ALA A 355 33.10 21.78 -11.15
N ALA A 356 33.97 21.94 -10.15
CA ALA A 356 33.85 23.04 -9.20
C ALA A 356 35.27 23.60 -9.00
N GLY A 357 35.48 24.84 -9.42
CA GLY A 357 36.73 25.58 -9.22
C GLY A 357 37.06 25.77 -7.73
N PRO A 358 38.27 26.28 -7.43
CA PRO A 358 38.82 26.24 -6.08
C PRO A 358 38.01 27.10 -5.10
N VAL A 359 37.86 26.55 -3.90
CA VAL A 359 37.15 27.07 -2.73
C VAL A 359 37.89 28.27 -2.13
N ALA A 360 37.14 29.28 -1.68
CA ALA A 360 37.58 30.19 -0.64
C ALA A 360 37.01 29.71 0.70
N GLU A 361 37.91 29.40 1.63
CA GLU A 361 37.64 28.93 2.98
C GLU A 361 36.96 30.00 3.83
N THR A 362 35.84 29.66 4.48
CA THR A 362 35.51 30.19 5.81
C THR A 362 34.80 29.10 6.62
N ALA A 363 35.47 28.68 7.69
CA ALA A 363 34.99 27.73 8.67
C ALA A 363 33.88 28.32 9.55
N ALA A 364 32.85 27.51 9.82
CA ALA A 364 32.08 27.56 11.07
C ALA A 364 31.48 26.16 11.31
N ALA A 365 31.77 25.61 12.48
CA ALA A 365 31.28 24.33 12.97
C ALA A 365 29.83 24.44 13.45
N ASP A 366 29.02 23.41 13.15
CA ASP A 366 27.95 22.81 13.95
C ASP A 366 26.91 22.15 13.02
N ASP A 367 26.90 20.82 12.94
CA ASP A 367 25.80 19.97 13.41
C ASP A 367 26.06 18.50 13.05
N ALA A 368 25.74 17.61 13.98
CA ALA A 368 25.97 16.17 13.87
C ALA A 368 24.81 15.49 13.13
N GLY A 369 25.06 14.88 11.96
CA GLY A 369 24.01 14.09 11.31
C GLY A 369 24.35 13.51 9.94
N ALA A 370 24.79 12.25 9.92
CA ALA A 370 24.62 11.29 8.83
C ALA A 370 25.09 11.68 7.41
N SER A 371 26.40 11.59 7.17
CA SER A 371 26.93 11.22 5.86
C SER A 371 27.34 9.74 5.89
N ILE A 372 26.41 8.85 5.53
CA ILE A 372 26.79 7.48 5.17
C ILE A 372 27.10 7.51 3.68
N ALA A 373 28.39 7.52 3.35
CA ALA A 373 28.94 7.26 2.02
C ALA A 373 28.70 5.80 1.57
N GLY A 374 27.45 5.33 1.64
CA GLY A 374 27.00 3.97 1.33
C GLY A 374 25.72 3.93 0.48
N GLY A 375 25.25 5.07 -0.02
CA GLY A 375 24.02 5.17 -0.82
C GLY A 375 24.08 4.43 -2.16
N ASP A 376 25.26 4.36 -2.80
CA ASP A 376 25.45 3.73 -4.11
C ASP A 376 25.46 2.19 -4.03
N ALA A 377 26.21 1.63 -3.08
CA ALA A 377 26.28 0.18 -2.88
C ALA A 377 24.96 -0.42 -2.39
N GLY A 378 24.28 0.23 -1.43
CA GLY A 378 23.03 -0.27 -0.86
C GLY A 378 21.89 -0.32 -1.87
N GLY A 379 21.86 0.64 -2.80
CA GLY A 379 20.84 0.68 -3.82
C GLY A 379 21.04 -0.30 -4.98
N ARG A 380 22.31 -0.56 -5.36
CA ARG A 380 22.64 -1.65 -6.28
C ARG A 380 22.30 -3.02 -5.71
N LEU A 381 22.55 -3.23 -4.41
CA LEU A 381 22.18 -4.46 -3.70
C LEU A 381 20.66 -4.67 -3.69
N LEU A 382 19.90 -3.60 -3.42
CA LEU A 382 18.42 -3.63 -3.46
C LEU A 382 17.91 -4.04 -4.86
N LEU A 383 18.48 -3.49 -5.93
CA LEU A 383 18.06 -3.81 -7.30
C LEU A 383 18.41 -5.25 -7.69
N LEU A 384 19.65 -5.67 -7.45
CA LEU A 384 20.16 -6.94 -7.95
C LEU A 384 19.79 -8.12 -7.05
N GLU A 385 19.97 -8.00 -5.74
CA GLU A 385 19.78 -9.11 -4.81
C GLU A 385 18.34 -9.20 -4.33
N ASP A 386 17.79 -8.09 -3.82
CA ASP A 386 16.46 -8.09 -3.19
C ASP A 386 15.32 -8.09 -4.21
N MET A 387 15.41 -7.22 -5.21
CA MET A 387 14.43 -7.12 -6.29
C MET A 387 14.68 -8.12 -7.41
N ARG A 388 15.88 -8.69 -7.58
CA ARG A 388 16.17 -9.61 -8.68
C ARG A 388 15.75 -9.01 -10.03
N VAL A 389 16.07 -7.73 -10.22
CA VAL A 389 15.52 -6.92 -11.32
C VAL A 389 15.89 -7.50 -12.69
N VAL A 390 17.05 -8.15 -12.79
CA VAL A 390 17.52 -8.77 -14.05
C VAL A 390 16.64 -9.98 -14.40
N GLU A 391 16.30 -10.84 -13.45
CA GLU A 391 15.38 -11.96 -13.69
C GLU A 391 13.95 -11.48 -13.94
N LEU A 392 13.51 -10.44 -13.23
CA LEU A 392 12.19 -9.84 -13.42
C LEU A 392 12.03 -9.31 -14.85
N LEU A 393 12.98 -8.50 -15.31
CA LEU A 393 12.96 -7.92 -16.66
C LEU A 393 13.09 -9.00 -17.74
N GLY A 394 13.97 -9.99 -17.56
CA GLY A 394 14.07 -11.13 -18.47
C GLY A 394 12.75 -11.92 -18.55
N GLY A 395 12.09 -12.14 -17.41
CA GLY A 395 10.78 -12.77 -17.35
C GLY A 395 9.70 -11.97 -18.08
N LEU A 396 9.68 -10.65 -17.91
CA LEU A 396 8.75 -9.75 -18.59
C LEU A 396 8.99 -9.67 -20.10
N LEU A 397 10.25 -9.67 -20.54
CA LEU A 397 10.60 -9.75 -21.96
C LEU A 397 10.02 -11.02 -22.60
N ARG A 398 10.21 -12.18 -21.95
CA ARG A 398 9.62 -13.45 -22.41
C ARG A 398 8.10 -13.44 -22.39
N LEU A 399 7.49 -12.92 -21.32
CA LEU A 399 6.04 -12.79 -21.20
C LEU A 399 5.45 -11.93 -22.34
N SER A 400 6.18 -10.90 -22.76
CA SER A 400 5.74 -9.97 -23.82
C SER A 400 6.00 -10.46 -25.24
N LYS A 401 6.80 -11.52 -25.43
CA LYS A 401 7.16 -12.08 -26.75
C LYS A 401 5.98 -12.21 -27.73
N PRO A 402 4.79 -12.70 -27.35
CA PRO A 402 3.69 -12.93 -28.30
C PRO A 402 3.18 -11.69 -29.03
N TRP A 403 3.41 -10.48 -28.49
CA TRP A 403 2.89 -9.23 -29.06
C TRP A 403 3.92 -8.10 -29.12
N LEU A 404 5.20 -8.39 -28.85
CA LEU A 404 6.24 -7.38 -29.05
C LEU A 404 6.28 -6.88 -30.52
N THR A 405 5.89 -7.74 -31.46
CA THR A 405 5.79 -7.47 -32.90
C THR A 405 4.47 -6.86 -33.34
N GLU A 406 3.47 -6.76 -32.45
CA GLU A 406 2.22 -6.06 -32.78
C GLU A 406 2.49 -4.55 -32.86
N ALA A 407 1.83 -3.90 -33.83
CA ALA A 407 2.03 -2.48 -34.11
C ALA A 407 1.59 -1.57 -32.93
N ASP A 408 0.77 -2.09 -32.01
CA ASP A 408 0.26 -1.36 -30.87
C ASP A 408 1.38 -0.97 -29.90
N ALA A 409 1.65 0.33 -29.83
CA ALA A 409 2.51 0.94 -28.82
C ALA A 409 1.81 0.92 -27.45
N SER A 410 1.81 -0.25 -26.80
CA SER A 410 1.29 -0.32 -25.43
C SER A 410 2.19 0.51 -24.49
N PRO A 411 1.62 1.33 -23.58
CA PRO A 411 2.39 2.08 -22.57
C PRO A 411 3.34 1.20 -21.75
N PHE A 412 2.97 -0.07 -21.56
CA PHE A 412 3.80 -1.10 -20.93
C PHE A 412 5.13 -1.33 -21.68
N ARG A 413 5.09 -1.42 -23.03
CA ARG A 413 6.29 -1.66 -23.84
C ARG A 413 7.32 -0.53 -23.69
N THR A 414 6.86 0.72 -23.72
CA THR A 414 7.71 1.90 -23.50
C THR A 414 8.32 1.90 -22.11
N MET A 415 7.54 1.54 -21.08
CA MET A 415 8.01 1.45 -19.70
C MET A 415 9.05 0.32 -19.53
N LEU A 416 8.80 -0.85 -20.12
CA LEU A 416 9.71 -1.99 -20.10
C LEU A 416 11.04 -1.64 -20.77
N ALA A 417 10.98 -1.01 -21.96
CA ALA A 417 12.14 -0.53 -22.69
C ALA A 417 13.01 0.39 -21.83
N GLY A 418 12.39 1.44 -21.26
CA GLY A 418 13.09 2.38 -20.39
C GLY A 418 13.78 1.70 -19.19
N CYS A 419 13.11 0.72 -18.60
CA CYS A 419 13.63 -0.06 -17.48
C CYS A 419 14.82 -0.93 -17.86
N CYS A 420 14.72 -1.67 -18.96
CA CYS A 420 15.83 -2.47 -19.48
C CYS A 420 17.07 -1.61 -19.75
N TYR A 421 16.91 -0.44 -20.37
CA TYR A 421 18.05 0.43 -20.67
C TYR A 421 18.67 1.03 -19.41
N GLY A 422 17.84 1.53 -18.48
CA GLY A 422 18.32 2.12 -17.22
C GLY A 422 19.08 1.11 -16.35
N VAL A 423 18.53 -0.10 -16.19
CA VAL A 423 19.18 -1.17 -15.41
C VAL A 423 20.46 -1.65 -16.08
N ALA A 424 20.48 -1.82 -17.41
CA ALA A 424 21.69 -2.22 -18.12
C ALA A 424 22.80 -1.17 -18.05
N ALA A 425 22.45 0.12 -18.05
CA ALA A 425 23.40 1.21 -17.83
C ALA A 425 23.95 1.23 -16.39
N ALA A 426 23.10 0.99 -15.38
CA ALA A 426 23.52 0.99 -13.97
C ALA A 426 24.28 -0.29 -13.56
N CYS A 427 23.89 -1.46 -14.09
CA CYS A 427 24.38 -2.78 -13.69
C CYS A 427 24.72 -3.68 -14.90
N PRO A 428 25.64 -3.25 -15.79
CA PRO A 428 25.91 -3.96 -17.05
C PRO A 428 26.42 -5.39 -16.83
N ASP A 429 27.28 -5.61 -15.84
CA ASP A 429 27.89 -6.93 -15.59
C ASP A 429 26.84 -7.99 -15.21
N ALA A 430 25.83 -7.62 -14.42
CA ALA A 430 24.75 -8.52 -14.01
C ALA A 430 23.84 -8.87 -15.20
N VAL A 431 23.58 -7.90 -16.08
CA VAL A 431 22.80 -8.13 -17.31
C VAL A 431 23.55 -9.03 -18.28
N LEU A 432 24.87 -8.84 -18.43
CA LEU A 432 25.72 -9.70 -19.26
C LEU A 432 25.78 -11.14 -18.73
N GLN A 433 25.91 -11.33 -17.41
CA GLN A 433 25.85 -12.66 -16.80
C GLN A 433 24.50 -13.37 -17.07
N ALA A 434 23.39 -12.62 -17.06
CA ALA A 434 22.06 -13.15 -17.38
C ALA A 434 21.82 -13.39 -18.87
N ALA A 435 22.61 -12.80 -19.77
CA ALA A 435 22.56 -13.11 -21.20
C ALA A 435 22.92 -14.59 -21.46
N GLY A 436 23.92 -15.10 -20.74
CA GLY A 436 24.35 -16.50 -20.82
C GLY A 436 23.33 -17.53 -20.33
N SER A 437 22.34 -17.11 -19.53
CA SER A 437 21.24 -17.97 -19.07
C SER A 437 19.99 -17.90 -19.97
N TYR A 438 20.09 -17.30 -21.16
CA TYR A 438 18.98 -17.07 -22.11
C TYR A 438 17.85 -16.21 -21.53
N ALA A 439 18.10 -15.51 -20.41
CA ALA A 439 17.09 -14.68 -19.79
C ALA A 439 16.84 -13.38 -20.58
N TRP A 440 17.87 -12.88 -21.28
CA TRP A 440 17.89 -11.63 -22.04
C TRP A 440 18.30 -11.86 -23.49
N HIS A 441 17.32 -12.10 -24.38
CA HIS A 441 17.58 -12.29 -25.80
C HIS A 441 17.77 -10.96 -26.53
N PRO A 442 18.87 -10.76 -27.29
CA PRO A 442 19.10 -9.55 -28.09
C PRO A 442 17.95 -9.22 -29.04
N GLU A 443 17.34 -10.24 -29.64
CA GLU A 443 16.19 -10.09 -30.54
C GLU A 443 14.97 -9.46 -29.87
N LEU A 444 14.67 -9.86 -28.62
CA LEU A 444 13.55 -9.29 -27.86
C LEU A 444 13.83 -7.83 -27.49
N VAL A 445 15.09 -7.49 -27.19
CA VAL A 445 15.51 -6.12 -26.89
C VAL A 445 15.34 -5.21 -28.11
N ARG A 446 15.73 -5.67 -29.30
CA ARG A 446 15.55 -4.92 -30.57
C ARG A 446 14.09 -4.70 -30.93
N ALA A 447 13.20 -5.59 -30.50
CA ALA A 447 11.76 -5.46 -30.75
C ALA A 447 11.06 -4.43 -29.84
N LEU A 448 11.69 -4.00 -28.72
CA LEU A 448 11.09 -3.10 -27.74
C LEU A 448 10.67 -1.72 -28.26
N PRO A 449 11.45 -1.02 -29.12
CA PRO A 449 11.08 0.30 -29.63
C PRO A 449 9.82 0.28 -30.52
N GLY A 450 9.44 -0.88 -31.06
CA GLY A 450 8.34 -1.02 -32.03
C GLY A 450 8.69 -0.48 -33.42
N GLY A 451 7.79 -0.68 -34.39
CA GLY A 451 8.03 -0.41 -35.81
C GLY A 451 7.74 1.01 -36.31
N VAL A 452 7.41 1.99 -35.46
CA VAL A 452 6.96 3.33 -35.90
C VAL A 452 8.02 4.40 -35.59
N ARG A 453 8.56 5.02 -36.66
CA ARG A 453 9.63 6.06 -36.63
C ARG A 453 9.08 7.48 -36.38
N GLU A 454 8.59 7.76 -35.18
CA GLU A 454 8.44 9.16 -34.72
C GLU A 454 9.67 9.60 -33.91
N ARG A 455 9.96 10.91 -33.84
CA ARG A 455 11.17 11.49 -33.20
C ARG A 455 11.38 11.08 -31.73
N TYR A 456 10.35 10.70 -30.99
CA TYR A 456 10.47 10.18 -29.61
C TYR A 456 10.93 8.70 -29.55
N PHE A 457 10.75 7.94 -30.63
CA PHE A 457 11.14 6.53 -30.73
C PHE A 457 12.58 6.35 -31.23
N SER A 458 13.24 7.38 -31.78
CA SER A 458 14.62 7.28 -32.27
C SER A 458 15.63 7.04 -31.14
N VAL A 459 15.48 7.69 -29.98
CA VAL A 459 16.36 7.49 -28.82
C VAL A 459 16.15 6.12 -28.17
N HIS A 460 14.92 5.62 -28.17
CA HIS A 460 14.61 4.26 -27.71
C HIS A 460 15.24 3.19 -28.63
N ALA A 461 15.23 3.41 -29.96
CA ALA A 461 15.89 2.54 -30.92
C ALA A 461 17.41 2.52 -30.73
N GLU A 462 18.05 3.69 -30.56
CA GLU A 462 19.49 3.77 -30.25
C GLU A 462 19.86 3.00 -28.98
N CYS A 463 19.06 3.13 -27.91
CA CYS A 463 19.27 2.39 -26.66
C CYS A 463 19.11 0.88 -26.86
N ALA A 464 18.10 0.46 -27.63
CA ALA A 464 17.85 -0.95 -27.94
C ALA A 464 19.01 -1.58 -28.71
N ASP A 465 19.49 -0.89 -29.75
CA ASP A 465 20.60 -1.37 -30.58
C ASP A 465 21.91 -1.45 -29.78
N ALA A 466 22.21 -0.43 -28.97
CA ALA A 466 23.39 -0.44 -28.11
C ALA A 466 23.34 -1.56 -27.06
N LEU A 467 22.18 -1.79 -26.43
CA LEU A 467 22.00 -2.87 -25.47
C LEU A 467 22.08 -4.25 -26.14
N ALA A 468 21.45 -4.44 -27.30
CA ALA A 468 21.51 -5.69 -28.04
C ALA A 468 22.95 -6.03 -28.47
N ALA A 469 23.71 -5.04 -28.96
CA ALA A 469 25.12 -5.21 -29.31
C ALA A 469 25.98 -5.57 -28.09
N MET A 470 25.71 -4.97 -26.93
CA MET A 470 26.39 -5.31 -25.67
C MET A 470 26.13 -6.77 -25.26
N LEU A 471 24.89 -7.24 -25.37
CA LEU A 471 24.51 -8.63 -25.06
C LEU A 471 25.17 -9.65 -26.00
N GLU A 472 25.31 -9.31 -27.29
CA GLU A 472 25.94 -10.18 -28.29
C GLU A 472 27.46 -10.27 -28.11
N GLY A 473 28.12 -9.15 -27.81
CA GLY A 473 29.57 -9.11 -27.57
C GLY A 473 30.02 -9.83 -26.30
N GLY A 474 29.12 -10.02 -25.32
CA GLY A 474 29.42 -10.70 -24.06
C GLY A 474 29.24 -12.22 -24.06
N GLY A 475 28.63 -12.80 -25.10
CA GLY A 475 28.27 -14.22 -25.17
C GLY A 475 29.41 -15.18 -25.58
N ALA A 476 30.56 -14.66 -25.98
CA ALA A 476 31.67 -15.47 -26.49
C ALA A 476 32.75 -15.71 -25.41
N GLY A 477 32.63 -16.83 -24.69
CA GLY A 477 33.76 -17.40 -23.96
C GLY A 477 34.79 -17.94 -24.95
N GLY A 478 35.84 -17.16 -25.25
CA GLY A 478 36.94 -17.62 -26.08
C GLY A 478 37.97 -16.52 -26.31
N GLY A 479 39.18 -16.72 -25.77
CA GLY A 479 40.27 -15.75 -25.76
C GLY A 479 40.55 -15.11 -27.12
N GLY A 480 40.37 -13.79 -27.18
CA GLY A 480 40.75 -12.94 -28.29
C GLY A 480 41.13 -11.59 -27.73
N ASN A 481 42.33 -11.13 -28.07
CA ASN A 481 42.93 -9.90 -27.57
C ASN A 481 42.15 -8.68 -28.10
N GLY A 482 41.12 -8.23 -27.37
CA GLY A 482 40.20 -7.19 -27.81
C GLY A 482 39.41 -6.55 -26.67
N SER A 483 40.11 -5.99 -25.67
CA SER A 483 39.48 -5.38 -24.49
C SER A 483 38.72 -4.06 -24.75
N GLU A 484 38.69 -3.56 -26.00
CA GLU A 484 38.11 -2.26 -26.37
C GLU A 484 36.67 -2.35 -26.88
N GLU A 485 36.28 -3.44 -27.55
CA GLU A 485 34.97 -3.57 -28.21
C GLU A 485 33.79 -3.66 -27.21
N PRO A 486 33.88 -4.42 -26.10
CA PRO A 486 32.85 -4.43 -25.05
C PRO A 486 32.76 -3.11 -24.27
N ARG A 487 33.89 -2.37 -24.16
CA ARG A 487 33.92 -1.04 -23.53
C ARG A 487 33.21 -0.01 -24.40
N CYS A 488 33.46 -0.03 -25.71
CA CYS A 488 32.84 0.86 -26.69
C CYS A 488 31.30 0.69 -26.73
N THR A 489 30.78 -0.54 -26.70
CA THR A 489 29.32 -0.79 -26.67
C THR A 489 28.68 -0.32 -25.37
N ARG A 490 29.35 -0.49 -24.23
CA ARG A 490 28.90 0.03 -22.91
C ARG A 490 28.84 1.56 -22.89
N GLU A 491 29.86 2.24 -23.38
CA GLU A 491 29.91 3.71 -23.45
C GLU A 491 28.80 4.26 -24.37
N ARG A 492 28.56 3.60 -25.51
CA ARG A 492 27.44 3.93 -26.41
C ARG A 492 26.08 3.80 -25.72
N LEU A 493 25.87 2.74 -24.93
CA LEU A 493 24.64 2.55 -24.17
C LEU A 493 24.47 3.65 -23.11
N LEU A 494 25.53 3.97 -22.35
CA LEU A 494 25.50 5.03 -21.35
C LEU A 494 25.16 6.39 -21.97
N ALA A 495 25.78 6.72 -23.11
CA ALA A 495 25.50 7.96 -23.83
C ALA A 495 24.05 8.04 -24.37
N ALA A 496 23.52 6.93 -24.90
CA ALA A 496 22.14 6.87 -25.37
C ALA A 496 21.13 7.00 -24.22
N VAL A 497 21.39 6.33 -23.09
CA VAL A 497 20.56 6.41 -21.88
C VAL A 497 20.57 7.82 -21.29
N ALA A 498 21.73 8.48 -21.23
CA ALA A 498 21.82 9.87 -20.76
C ALA A 498 20.98 10.82 -21.64
N ARG A 499 21.06 10.70 -22.97
CA ARG A 499 20.23 11.49 -23.90
C ARG A 499 18.74 11.28 -23.66
N ARG A 500 18.31 10.03 -23.41
CA ARG A 500 16.92 9.70 -23.06
C ARG A 500 16.49 10.39 -21.76
N GLN A 501 17.33 10.32 -20.73
CA GLN A 501 17.02 10.86 -19.41
C GLN A 501 16.86 12.39 -19.41
N HIS A 502 17.64 13.11 -20.23
CA HIS A 502 17.53 14.56 -20.38
C HIS A 502 16.23 15.01 -21.07
N GLN A 503 15.51 14.12 -21.75
CA GLN A 503 14.29 14.43 -22.49
C GLN A 503 12.99 14.02 -21.76
N GLY A 504 13.09 13.51 -20.52
CA GLY A 504 11.95 12.90 -19.82
C GLY A 504 11.69 13.45 -18.41
N GLU A 505 10.44 13.27 -17.95
CA GLU A 505 9.97 13.62 -16.60
C GLU A 505 10.63 12.79 -15.48
N LEU A 506 11.41 11.75 -15.84
CA LEU A 506 12.07 10.82 -14.94
C LEU A 506 13.05 11.52 -13.98
N GLY A 507 13.78 12.53 -14.45
CA GLY A 507 14.74 13.28 -13.62
C GLY A 507 14.04 14.11 -12.54
N ILE A 508 12.86 14.66 -12.84
CA ILE A 508 12.06 15.43 -11.89
C ILE A 508 11.47 14.50 -10.83
N LEU A 509 10.90 13.37 -11.25
CA LEU A 509 10.37 12.35 -10.34
C LEU A 509 11.46 11.76 -9.45
N ALA A 510 12.65 11.48 -9.99
CA ALA A 510 13.77 10.95 -9.22
C ALA A 510 14.30 11.96 -8.18
N ALA A 511 14.27 13.26 -8.50
CA ALA A 511 14.66 14.33 -7.59
C ALA A 511 13.67 14.52 -6.44
N ALA A 512 12.37 14.24 -6.66
CA ALA A 512 11.32 14.31 -5.64
C ALA A 512 11.35 13.16 -4.62
N LEU A 513 12.14 12.10 -4.86
CA LEU A 513 12.29 11.00 -3.91
C LEU A 513 13.12 11.44 -2.70
N VAL A 514 12.49 11.38 -1.53
CA VAL A 514 13.12 11.68 -0.25
C VAL A 514 14.08 10.55 0.14
N PRO A 515 15.26 10.84 0.73
CA PRO A 515 16.18 9.81 1.19
C PRO A 515 15.50 8.84 2.18
N PRO A 516 15.76 7.53 2.09
CA PRO A 516 15.13 6.53 2.97
C PRO A 516 15.28 6.84 4.47
N ALA A 517 16.37 7.49 4.89
CA ALA A 517 16.62 7.84 6.28
C ALA A 517 15.63 8.88 6.84
N GLU A 518 15.33 9.93 6.07
CA GLU A 518 14.36 10.97 6.47
C GLU A 518 12.94 10.40 6.49
N ALA A 519 12.65 9.46 5.61
CA ALA A 519 11.32 8.91 5.51
C ALA A 519 11.09 7.78 6.55
N CYS A 520 12.15 7.07 6.98
CA CYS A 520 12.14 6.16 8.13
C CYS A 520 12.01 6.87 9.50
N SER A 521 12.17 8.20 9.60
CA SER A 521 11.97 8.92 10.87
C SER A 521 10.49 9.12 11.21
N LEU A 522 9.59 9.00 10.23
CA LEU A 522 8.13 9.15 10.41
C LEU A 522 7.55 8.03 11.28
N LEU A 523 8.08 6.83 11.15
CA LEU A 523 7.66 5.67 11.92
C LEU A 523 8.85 4.83 12.31
N ARG A 524 9.02 4.65 13.62
CA ARG A 524 10.01 3.73 14.13
C ARG A 524 9.48 2.31 13.99
N THR A 525 9.94 1.60 12.96
CA THR A 525 9.57 0.21 12.67
C THR A 525 10.67 -0.76 13.10
N CYS A 526 10.36 -2.06 13.06
CA CYS A 526 11.37 -3.10 13.23
C CYS A 526 12.44 -2.97 12.14
N SER A 527 13.71 -2.82 12.53
CA SER A 527 14.85 -2.65 11.62
C SER A 527 15.12 -3.88 10.74
N TYR A 528 14.60 -5.05 11.10
CA TYR A 528 14.65 -6.22 10.23
C TYR A 528 13.63 -6.09 9.08
N ARG A 529 14.11 -5.86 7.86
CA ARG A 529 13.30 -5.70 6.63
C ARG A 529 12.43 -6.93 6.32
N GLY A 530 12.87 -8.13 6.72
CA GLY A 530 12.10 -9.36 6.58
C GLY A 530 10.99 -9.55 7.62
N CYS A 531 10.74 -8.58 8.51
CA CYS A 531 9.71 -8.70 9.54
C CYS A 531 8.30 -8.84 8.93
N THR A 532 7.58 -9.87 9.40
CA THR A 532 6.20 -10.22 9.01
C THR A 532 5.25 -10.26 10.21
N ARG A 533 5.72 -9.81 11.38
CA ARG A 533 4.96 -9.85 12.63
C ARG A 533 3.86 -8.78 12.62
N LEU A 534 2.63 -9.22 12.82
CA LEU A 534 1.43 -8.37 12.89
C LEU A 534 0.85 -8.26 14.31
N ALA A 535 1.52 -8.85 15.31
CA ALA A 535 1.11 -8.81 16.72
C ALA A 535 0.79 -7.39 17.19
N GLY A 536 -0.33 -7.25 17.91
CA GLY A 536 -0.82 -5.99 18.47
C GLY A 536 -1.70 -5.21 17.50
N ASP A 537 -2.38 -4.19 18.04
CA ASP A 537 -3.42 -3.46 17.31
C ASP A 537 -2.90 -2.32 16.40
N SER A 538 -1.62 -1.91 16.53
CA SER A 538 -1.04 -0.91 15.65
C SER A 538 0.47 -1.04 15.47
N GLU A 539 0.96 -0.74 14.26
CA GLU A 539 2.39 -0.59 14.01
C GLU A 539 2.98 0.67 14.65
N ALA A 540 2.22 1.77 14.74
CA ALA A 540 2.71 3.01 15.34
C ALA A 540 2.94 2.90 16.85
N GLU A 541 2.21 2.00 17.50
CA GLU A 541 2.28 1.75 18.94
C GLU A 541 3.09 0.49 19.27
N ALA A 542 3.73 -0.12 18.26
CA ALA A 542 4.50 -1.33 18.44
C ALA A 542 5.65 -1.10 19.44
N GLN A 543 5.71 -1.92 20.49
CA GLN A 543 6.80 -1.89 21.46
C GLN A 543 8.05 -2.50 20.84
N LEU A 544 9.08 -1.68 20.62
CA LEU A 544 10.34 -2.09 20.02
C LEU A 544 11.49 -2.06 21.02
N GLN A 545 12.28 -3.12 21.02
CA GLN A 545 13.48 -3.29 21.85
C GLN A 545 14.71 -2.82 21.09
N ALA A 546 15.53 -1.97 21.72
CA ALA A 546 16.78 -1.52 21.12
C ALA A 546 17.79 -2.66 21.08
N CYS A 547 18.69 -2.63 20.11
CA CYS A 547 19.87 -3.48 20.12
C CYS A 547 20.68 -3.18 21.39
N GLY A 548 20.83 -4.16 22.29
CA GLY A 548 21.59 -3.98 23.53
C GLY A 548 23.03 -3.50 23.31
N ARG A 549 23.64 -3.78 22.14
CA ARG A 549 25.04 -3.44 21.86
C ARG A 549 25.27 -2.09 21.18
N CYS A 550 24.45 -1.68 20.21
CA CYS A 550 24.60 -0.38 19.53
C CYS A 550 23.44 0.61 19.73
N GLY A 551 22.27 0.17 20.20
CA GLY A 551 21.07 1.00 20.43
C GLY A 551 20.44 1.64 19.19
N ALA A 552 21.14 1.61 18.05
CA ALA A 552 20.71 2.24 16.81
C ALA A 552 19.61 1.46 16.07
N ALA A 553 19.59 0.13 16.21
CA ALA A 553 18.57 -0.72 15.61
C ALA A 553 17.51 -1.13 16.64
N TRP A 554 16.27 -1.29 16.18
CA TRP A 554 15.10 -1.57 17.02
C TRP A 554 14.34 -2.78 16.48
N TYR A 555 13.87 -3.66 17.36
CA TYR A 555 13.27 -4.94 16.97
C TYR A 555 11.97 -5.18 17.71
N CYS A 556 10.96 -5.72 17.03
CA CYS A 556 9.71 -6.14 17.66
C CYS A 556 9.87 -7.43 18.48
N CYS A 557 10.96 -8.17 18.28
CA CYS A 557 11.31 -9.35 19.06
C CYS A 557 12.76 -9.78 18.89
N ARG A 558 13.17 -10.72 19.75
CA ARG A 558 14.47 -11.38 19.69
C ARG A 558 14.67 -12.17 18.39
N GLU A 559 13.65 -12.82 17.84
CA GLU A 559 13.80 -13.55 16.57
C GLU A 559 14.18 -12.62 15.41
N CYS A 560 13.53 -11.46 15.31
CA CYS A 560 13.85 -10.47 14.27
C CYS A 560 15.26 -9.93 14.42
N GLN A 561 15.74 -9.72 15.66
CA GLN A 561 17.13 -9.33 15.90
C GLN A 561 18.11 -10.39 15.44
N LEU A 562 17.85 -11.67 15.74
CA LEU A 562 18.71 -12.79 15.34
C LEU A 562 18.68 -13.03 13.82
N ALA A 563 17.53 -12.87 13.18
CA ALA A 563 17.41 -12.91 11.72
C ALA A 563 18.23 -11.78 11.07
N HIS A 564 18.04 -10.54 11.52
CA HIS A 564 18.80 -9.39 11.02
C HIS A 564 20.31 -9.52 11.23
N TRP A 565 20.73 -10.25 12.27
CA TRP A 565 22.13 -10.56 12.52
C TRP A 565 22.68 -11.65 11.58
N ARG A 566 21.88 -12.69 11.29
CA ARG A 566 22.26 -13.81 10.41
C ARG A 566 22.31 -13.41 8.95
N ASP A 567 21.34 -12.62 8.50
CA ASP A 567 21.18 -12.22 7.11
C ASP A 567 22.14 -11.08 6.71
N GLY A 568 23.25 -10.91 7.44
CA GLY A 568 24.30 -9.93 7.15
C GLY A 568 23.96 -8.47 7.49
N GLY A 569 22.68 -8.09 7.62
CA GLY A 569 22.27 -6.69 7.69
C GLY A 569 22.82 -5.89 8.89
N HIS A 570 22.72 -6.40 10.13
CA HIS A 570 23.09 -5.59 11.31
C HIS A 570 24.54 -5.77 11.77
N ARG A 571 25.14 -6.93 11.51
CA ARG A 571 26.40 -7.37 12.13
C ARG A 571 27.54 -6.37 11.91
N GLU A 572 27.68 -5.88 10.69
CA GLU A 572 28.75 -4.98 10.25
C GLU A 572 28.59 -3.54 10.77
N VAL A 573 27.35 -3.12 11.00
CA VAL A 573 27.02 -1.76 11.46
C VAL A 573 27.06 -1.69 13.00
N CYS A 574 26.68 -2.78 13.67
CA CYS A 574 26.61 -2.86 15.13
C CYS A 574 27.98 -2.71 15.80
N ALA A 575 29.04 -3.28 15.22
CA ALA A 575 30.40 -3.17 15.75
C ALA A 575 30.91 -1.72 15.74
N ARG A 576 30.58 -0.95 14.70
CA ARG A 576 30.95 0.46 14.55
C ARG A 576 30.18 1.36 15.53
N GLY A 577 28.89 1.10 15.74
CA GLY A 577 28.06 1.88 16.68
C GLY A 577 28.38 1.63 18.16
N ALA A 578 28.97 0.48 18.52
CA ALA A 578 29.41 0.21 19.88
C ALA A 578 30.59 1.10 20.32
N LEU A 579 31.53 1.37 19.40
CA LEU A 579 32.71 2.21 19.64
C LEU A 579 32.33 3.68 19.88
N ALA A 580 31.32 4.19 19.17
CA ALA A 580 30.85 5.57 19.33
C ALA A 580 30.18 5.82 20.69
N ARG A 581 29.53 4.81 21.28
CA ARG A 581 28.88 4.93 22.60
C ARG A 581 29.80 4.68 23.79
N SER A 582 31.00 4.14 23.56
CA SER A 582 32.05 4.05 24.58
C SER A 582 32.98 5.27 24.59
N ALA A 583 32.82 6.20 23.65
CA ALA A 583 33.69 7.37 23.45
C ALA A 583 33.02 8.71 23.81
N GLY A 584 31.74 8.70 24.20
CA GLY A 584 31.02 9.81 24.83
C GLY A 584 30.42 9.34 26.14
#